data_AF-A0A3S0DR10-F1
#
_entry.id   AF-A0A3S0DR10-F1
#
_cell.length_a   1.000
_cell.length_b   1.000
_cell.length_c   1.000
_cell.angle_alpha   90.00
_cell.angle_beta   90.00
_cell.angle_gamma   90.00
#
_symmetry.space_group_name_H-M   'P 1'
#
loop_
_entity.id
_entity.type
_entity.pdbx_description
1 polymer ?
#
loop_
_entity_poly.entity_id
_entity_poly.type
_entity_poly.pdbx_seq_one_letter_code
_entity_poly.pdbx_strand_id
1 'polypeptide(L)'
;MDQIARAAGVVRRTVYGHFPSREALIAALVDSAVDSVAHAHASGREGVDDPAEALARATLAVWQIADRYRLLVALAQRSVTMEGIRARLTPVREACAAVLQQGLDEGVFTSPLPAAALAHVHEHVLFGLMEAVNAGALAADRAGRSAAVTMLISAGMPAGRAEELVESLPGPTG
;
A
#
# COMPACT_ATOMS: atom_id res chain seq x y z
N MET A 1 24.83 3.28 -9.62
CA MET A 1 25.31 4.33 -8.69
C MET A 1 25.68 5.61 -9.42
N ASP A 2 26.50 5.58 -10.48
CA ASP A 2 26.89 6.81 -11.21
C ASP A 2 25.74 7.56 -11.89
N GLN A 3 24.78 6.83 -12.44
CA GLN A 3 23.56 7.44 -13.00
C GLN A 3 22.67 8.03 -11.90
N ILE A 4 22.60 7.38 -10.74
CA ILE A 4 21.83 7.86 -9.57
C ILE A 4 22.45 9.15 -9.02
N ALA A 5 23.78 9.19 -8.86
CA ALA A 5 24.50 10.38 -8.43
C ALA A 5 24.25 11.57 -9.37
N ARG A 6 24.35 11.33 -10.68
CA ARG A 6 24.03 12.34 -11.71
C ARG A 6 22.58 12.82 -11.63
N ALA A 7 21.61 11.91 -11.53
CA ALA A 7 20.20 12.26 -11.43
C ALA A 7 19.86 13.04 -10.15
N ALA A 8 20.53 12.71 -9.04
CA ALA A 8 20.36 13.39 -7.76
C ALA A 8 21.19 14.68 -7.62
N GLY A 9 21.95 15.07 -8.64
CA GLY A 9 22.79 16.28 -8.60
C GLY A 9 23.96 16.21 -7.61
N VAL A 10 24.37 15.01 -7.20
CA VAL A 10 25.44 14.80 -6.21
C VAL A 10 26.64 14.09 -6.82
N VAL A 11 27.82 14.28 -6.22
CA VAL A 11 29.04 13.58 -6.65
C VAL A 11 28.97 12.10 -6.24
N ARG A 12 29.50 11.19 -7.07
CA ARG A 12 29.53 9.73 -6.81
C ARG A 12 29.99 9.39 -5.37
N ARG A 13 31.04 10.07 -4.90
CA ARG A 13 31.60 9.86 -3.54
C ARG A 13 30.57 10.10 -2.44
N THR A 14 29.66 11.07 -2.61
CA THR A 14 28.60 11.38 -1.64
C THR A 14 27.60 10.23 -1.52
N VAL A 15 27.20 9.64 -2.65
CA VAL A 15 26.27 8.50 -2.66
C VAL A 15 26.92 7.27 -2.03
N TYR A 16 28.17 6.96 -2.39
CA TYR A 16 28.90 5.84 -1.78
C TYR A 16 29.22 6.06 -0.30
N GLY A 17 29.36 7.32 0.15
CA GLY A 17 29.52 7.67 1.56
C GLY A 17 28.28 7.40 2.40
N HIS A 18 27.08 7.45 1.81
CA HIS A 18 25.82 7.13 2.48
C HIS A 18 25.39 5.67 2.27
N PHE A 19 25.67 5.10 1.10
CA PHE A 19 25.26 3.75 0.71
C PHE A 19 26.45 2.98 0.15
N PRO A 20 26.99 1.99 0.89
CA PRO A 20 28.19 1.26 0.48
C PRO A 20 27.96 0.41 -0.78
N SER A 21 26.70 0.09 -1.11
CA SER A 21 26.33 -0.67 -2.31
C SER A 21 24.97 -0.23 -2.87
N ARG A 22 24.63 -0.74 -4.07
CA ARG A 22 23.31 -0.53 -4.67
C ARG A 22 22.22 -1.21 -3.84
N GLU A 23 22.53 -2.37 -3.28
CA GLU A 23 21.65 -3.17 -2.44
C GLU A 23 21.35 -2.42 -1.13
N ALA A 24 22.36 -1.77 -0.53
CA ALA A 24 22.19 -0.94 0.66
C ALA A 24 21.29 0.28 0.39
N LEU A 25 21.43 0.91 -0.78
CA LEU A 25 20.53 1.99 -1.21
C LEU A 25 19.09 1.49 -1.39
N ILE A 26 18.90 0.34 -2.05
CA ILE A 26 17.56 -0.24 -2.26
C ILE A 26 16.91 -0.61 -0.92
N ALA A 27 17.68 -1.22 0.00
CA ALA A 27 17.18 -1.55 1.33
C ALA A 27 16.71 -0.29 2.08
N ALA A 28 17.49 0.80 2.07
CA ALA A 28 17.09 2.05 2.71
C ALA A 28 15.87 2.70 2.05
N LEU A 29 15.73 2.60 0.72
CA LEU A 29 14.54 3.06 0.01
C LEU A 29 13.30 2.24 0.39
N VAL A 30 13.46 0.92 0.56
CA VAL A 30 12.39 0.03 1.04
C VAL A 30 11.98 0.39 2.46
N ASP A 31 12.94 0.61 3.37
CA ASP A 31 12.65 1.01 4.75
C ASP A 31 11.85 2.32 4.77
N SER A 32 12.31 3.34 4.03
CA SER A 32 11.59 4.62 3.90
C SER A 32 10.19 4.47 3.29
N ALA A 33 10.02 3.57 2.31
CA ALA A 33 8.72 3.30 1.72
C ALA A 33 7.76 2.62 2.71
N VAL A 34 8.25 1.66 3.49
CA VAL A 34 7.47 0.99 4.54
C VAL A 34 7.00 1.98 5.60
N ASP A 35 7.90 2.86 6.08
CA ASP A 35 7.54 3.90 7.05
C ASP A 35 6.47 4.84 6.48
N SER A 36 6.61 5.24 5.21
CA SER A 36 5.64 6.08 4.53
C SER A 36 4.27 5.39 4.40
N VAL A 37 4.25 4.09 4.08
CA VAL A 37 3.02 3.29 4.00
C VAL A 37 2.37 3.16 5.38
N ALA A 38 3.14 2.90 6.43
CA ALA A 38 2.62 2.80 7.79
C ALA A 38 1.99 4.13 8.25
N HIS A 39 2.65 5.24 7.98
CA HIS A 39 2.12 6.57 8.27
C HIS A 39 0.85 6.89 7.47
N ALA A 40 0.83 6.58 6.16
CA ALA A 40 -0.34 6.77 5.31
C ALA A 40 -1.53 5.91 5.76
N HIS A 41 -1.28 4.66 6.14
CA HIS A 41 -2.31 3.77 6.67
C HIS A 41 -2.91 4.31 7.98
N ALA A 42 -2.06 4.80 8.90
CA ALA A 42 -2.51 5.35 10.17
C ALA A 42 -3.29 6.67 10.00
N SER A 43 -2.74 7.61 9.24
CA SER A 43 -3.38 8.91 8.99
C SER A 43 -4.69 8.79 8.20
N GLY A 44 -4.76 7.86 7.24
CA GLY A 44 -5.97 7.65 6.44
C GLY A 44 -7.21 7.28 7.29
N ARG A 45 -7.02 6.64 8.44
CA ARG A 45 -8.12 6.23 9.33
C ARG A 45 -8.21 7.05 10.62
N GLU A 46 -7.43 8.13 10.75
CA GLU A 46 -7.43 8.95 11.95
C GLU A 46 -8.79 9.66 12.11
N GLY A 47 -9.41 9.51 13.28
CA GLY A 47 -10.71 10.13 13.59
C GLY A 47 -11.90 9.52 12.83
N VAL A 48 -11.76 8.32 12.26
CA VAL A 48 -12.82 7.62 11.52
C VAL A 48 -13.31 6.44 12.35
N ASP A 49 -14.61 6.46 12.69
CA ASP A 49 -15.23 5.42 13.52
C ASP A 49 -15.76 4.24 12.69
N ASP A 50 -16.30 4.50 11.49
CA ASP A 50 -16.83 3.44 10.60
C ASP A 50 -15.68 2.59 10.01
N PRO A 51 -15.65 1.26 10.25
CA PRO A 51 -14.60 0.38 9.73
C PRO A 51 -14.50 0.37 8.20
N ALA A 52 -15.64 0.52 7.49
CA ALA A 52 -15.63 0.57 6.03
C ALA A 52 -14.97 1.85 5.52
N GLU A 53 -15.35 3.00 6.06
CA GLU A 53 -14.71 4.27 5.75
C GLU A 53 -13.22 4.28 6.12
N ALA A 54 -12.86 3.74 7.29
CA ALA A 54 -11.47 3.63 7.75
C ALA A 54 -10.61 2.80 6.79
N LEU A 55 -11.10 1.62 6.37
CA LEU A 55 -10.41 0.75 5.42
C LEU A 55 -10.27 1.44 4.04
N ALA A 56 -11.32 2.10 3.56
CA ALA A 56 -11.31 2.79 2.28
C ALA A 56 -10.30 3.93 2.25
N ARG A 57 -10.32 4.82 3.26
CA ARG A 57 -9.40 5.95 3.36
C ARG A 57 -7.96 5.52 3.58
N ALA A 58 -7.71 4.52 4.44
CA ALA A 58 -6.38 3.95 4.62
C ALA A 58 -5.85 3.36 3.30
N THR A 59 -6.69 2.66 2.53
CA THR A 59 -6.31 2.10 1.22
C THR A 59 -5.97 3.20 0.22
N LEU A 60 -6.78 4.26 0.13
CA LEU A 60 -6.52 5.41 -0.74
C LEU A 60 -5.19 6.11 -0.39
N ALA A 61 -4.93 6.34 0.90
CA ALA A 61 -3.69 6.95 1.37
C ALA A 61 -2.47 6.06 1.09
N VAL A 62 -2.56 4.76 1.38
CA VAL A 62 -1.50 3.79 1.08
C VAL A 62 -1.21 3.73 -0.41
N TRP A 63 -2.23 3.77 -1.27
CA TRP A 63 -2.02 3.72 -2.72
C TRP A 63 -1.18 4.89 -3.24
N GLN A 64 -1.36 6.11 -2.72
CA GLN A 64 -0.54 7.27 -3.12
C GLN A 64 0.95 7.04 -2.90
N ILE A 65 1.30 6.37 -1.80
CA ILE A 65 2.68 5.99 -1.50
C ILE A 65 3.09 4.81 -2.39
N ALA A 66 2.26 3.78 -2.48
CA ALA A 66 2.52 2.55 -3.21
C ALA A 66 2.81 2.84 -4.70
N ASP A 67 1.99 3.67 -5.37
CA ASP A 67 2.19 4.02 -6.78
C ASP A 67 3.55 4.68 -7.04
N ARG A 68 4.02 5.56 -6.14
CA ARG A 68 5.35 6.18 -6.22
C ARG A 68 6.49 5.16 -6.18
N TYR A 69 6.31 4.06 -5.44
CA TYR A 69 7.31 3.00 -5.28
C TYR A 69 7.08 1.77 -6.16
N ARG A 70 6.06 1.73 -7.02
CA ARG A 70 5.72 0.52 -7.81
C ARG A 70 6.84 0.01 -8.69
N LEU A 71 7.66 0.90 -9.27
CA LEU A 71 8.81 0.51 -10.07
C LEU A 71 9.95 -0.04 -9.20
N LEU A 72 10.12 0.50 -7.98
CA LEU A 72 11.08 -0.04 -7.02
C LEU A 72 10.68 -1.45 -6.59
N VAL A 73 9.38 -1.68 -6.32
CA VAL A 73 8.84 -3.01 -6.00
C VAL A 73 9.03 -3.98 -7.18
N ALA A 74 8.74 -3.56 -8.41
CA ALA A 74 8.95 -4.38 -9.60
C ALA A 74 10.43 -4.75 -9.83
N LEU A 75 11.36 -3.86 -9.46
CA LEU A 75 12.80 -4.13 -9.47
C LEU A 75 13.23 -5.04 -8.32
N ALA A 76 12.63 -4.86 -7.14
CA ALA A 76 12.88 -5.67 -5.96
C ALA A 76 12.50 -7.13 -6.20
N GLN A 77 11.36 -7.41 -6.85
CA GLN A 77 10.98 -8.77 -7.26
C GLN A 77 12.07 -9.52 -8.06
N ARG A 78 12.96 -8.80 -8.73
CA ARG A 78 14.05 -9.36 -9.56
C ARG A 78 15.39 -9.47 -8.83
N SER A 79 15.56 -8.81 -7.67
CA SER A 79 16.89 -8.58 -7.07
C SER A 79 16.96 -8.56 -5.53
N VAL A 80 15.85 -8.39 -4.84
CA VAL A 80 15.71 -8.36 -3.38
C VAL A 80 14.68 -9.43 -2.98
N THR A 81 14.81 -10.06 -1.81
CA THR A 81 13.80 -11.00 -1.36
C THR A 81 12.51 -10.25 -1.03
N MET A 82 11.44 -10.47 -1.82
CA MET A 82 10.09 -9.95 -1.53
C MET A 82 9.62 -10.32 -0.11
N GLU A 83 10.11 -11.43 0.41
CA GLU A 83 9.95 -11.85 1.80
C GLU A 83 10.43 -10.78 2.79
N GLY A 84 11.56 -10.11 2.53
CA GLY A 84 12.08 -9.04 3.39
C GLY A 84 11.22 -7.78 3.38
N ILE A 85 10.54 -7.48 2.27
CA ILE A 85 9.55 -6.38 2.19
C ILE A 85 8.30 -6.76 2.98
N ARG A 86 7.77 -7.97 2.77
CA ARG A 86 6.59 -8.48 3.48
C ARG A 86 6.79 -8.55 5.00
N ALA A 87 7.99 -8.91 5.44
CA ALA A 87 8.34 -8.92 6.86
C ALA A 87 8.24 -7.51 7.46
N ARG A 88 8.77 -6.49 6.76
CA ARG A 88 8.70 -5.09 7.19
C ARG A 88 7.29 -4.51 7.18
N LEU A 89 6.42 -4.99 6.30
CA LEU A 89 5.01 -4.59 6.23
C LEU A 89 4.13 -5.23 7.33
N THR A 90 4.68 -6.13 8.15
CA THR A 90 3.92 -6.82 9.22
C THR A 90 3.12 -5.86 10.12
N PRO A 91 3.67 -4.74 10.63
CA PRO A 91 2.90 -3.81 11.47
C PRO A 91 1.71 -3.18 10.74
N VAL A 92 1.85 -2.90 9.43
CA VAL A 92 0.76 -2.37 8.61
C VAL A 92 -0.31 -3.42 8.41
N ARG A 93 0.09 -4.68 8.15
CA ARG A 93 -0.82 -5.81 8.02
C ARG A 93 -1.59 -6.08 9.31
N GLU A 94 -0.93 -6.00 10.47
CA GLU A 94 -1.57 -6.13 11.79
C GLU A 94 -2.56 -4.99 12.05
N ALA A 95 -2.20 -3.75 11.71
CA ALA A 95 -3.13 -2.61 11.81
C ALA A 95 -4.35 -2.77 10.90
N CYS A 96 -4.15 -3.26 9.67
CA CYS A 96 -5.24 -3.58 8.75
C CYS A 96 -6.13 -4.70 9.31
N ALA A 97 -5.54 -5.76 9.86
CA ALA A 97 -6.27 -6.85 10.50
C ALA A 97 -7.14 -6.36 11.68
N ALA A 98 -6.67 -5.37 12.45
CA ALA A 98 -7.47 -4.78 13.53
C ALA A 98 -8.74 -4.06 13.01
N VAL A 99 -8.61 -3.26 11.93
CA VAL A 99 -9.77 -2.60 11.28
C VAL A 99 -10.74 -3.65 10.73
N LEU A 100 -10.22 -4.69 10.09
CA LEU A 100 -11.03 -5.79 9.56
C LEU A 100 -11.74 -6.56 10.66
N GLN A 101 -11.06 -6.83 11.78
CA GLN A 101 -11.66 -7.51 12.92
C GLN A 101 -12.81 -6.68 13.50
N GLN A 102 -12.59 -5.38 13.70
CA GLN A 102 -13.64 -4.47 14.16
C GLN A 102 -14.86 -4.50 13.22
N GLY A 103 -14.66 -4.37 11.92
CA GLY A 103 -15.78 -4.42 10.96
C GLY A 103 -16.48 -5.78 10.88
N LEU A 104 -15.78 -6.89 11.13
CA LEU A 104 -16.39 -8.21 11.24
C LEU A 104 -17.21 -8.36 12.53
N ASP A 105 -16.69 -7.87 13.66
CA ASP A 105 -17.37 -7.91 14.96
C ASP A 105 -18.63 -7.04 14.96
N GLU A 106 -18.60 -5.89 14.28
CA GLU A 106 -19.73 -4.97 14.10
C GLU A 106 -20.71 -5.42 12.99
N GLY A 107 -20.38 -6.45 12.22
CA GLY A 107 -21.20 -6.94 11.11
C GLY A 107 -21.24 -6.03 9.88
N VAL A 108 -20.34 -5.04 9.80
CA VAL A 108 -20.12 -4.20 8.61
C VAL A 108 -19.52 -5.02 7.47
N PHE A 109 -18.67 -5.98 7.82
CA PHE A 109 -18.03 -6.92 6.91
C PHE A 109 -18.60 -8.34 7.09
N THR A 110 -18.50 -9.17 6.07
CA THR A 110 -18.95 -10.57 6.12
C THR A 110 -18.03 -11.43 5.28
N SER A 111 -17.15 -12.17 5.95
CA SER A 111 -16.15 -12.99 5.27
C SER A 111 -16.03 -14.37 5.91
N PRO A 112 -15.81 -15.43 5.10
CA PRO A 112 -15.44 -16.74 5.63
C PRO A 112 -14.01 -16.78 6.17
N LEU A 113 -13.19 -15.75 5.90
CA LEU A 113 -11.80 -15.67 6.32
C LEU A 113 -11.69 -14.90 7.65
N PRO A 114 -10.80 -15.33 8.57
CA PRO A 114 -10.46 -14.51 9.73
C PRO A 114 -9.77 -13.21 9.29
N ALA A 115 -9.87 -12.16 10.12
CA ALA A 115 -9.34 -10.83 9.81
C ALA A 115 -7.84 -10.84 9.41
N ALA A 116 -7.02 -11.66 10.07
CA ALA A 116 -5.61 -11.81 9.73
C ALA A 116 -5.38 -12.39 8.32
N ALA A 117 -6.22 -13.34 7.88
CA ALA A 117 -6.13 -13.89 6.53
C ALA A 117 -6.62 -12.88 5.48
N LEU A 118 -7.69 -12.12 5.77
CA LEU A 118 -8.13 -11.01 4.91
C LEU A 118 -7.03 -9.96 4.75
N ALA A 119 -6.32 -9.59 5.81
CA ALA A 119 -5.23 -8.63 5.73
C ALA A 119 -4.10 -9.11 4.80
N HIS A 120 -3.78 -10.41 4.80
CA HIS A 120 -2.84 -10.99 3.83
C HIS A 120 -3.36 -10.91 2.38
N VAL A 121 -4.65 -11.15 2.16
CA VAL A 121 -5.28 -11.00 0.84
C VAL A 121 -5.19 -9.55 0.38
N HIS A 122 -5.54 -8.59 1.24
CA HIS A 122 -5.49 -7.17 0.92
C HIS A 122 -4.06 -6.69 0.60
N GLU A 123 -3.06 -7.18 1.33
CA GLU A 123 -1.65 -6.94 1.00
C GLU A 123 -1.31 -7.40 -0.42
N HIS A 124 -1.77 -8.60 -0.82
CA HIS A 124 -1.51 -9.13 -2.16
C HIS A 124 -2.31 -8.42 -3.26
N VAL A 125 -3.53 -7.97 -2.98
CA VAL A 125 -4.31 -7.14 -3.91
C VAL A 125 -3.56 -5.85 -4.24
N LEU A 126 -2.95 -5.17 -3.26
CA LEU A 126 -2.14 -3.99 -3.53
C LEU A 126 -0.97 -4.28 -4.46
N PHE A 127 -0.22 -5.36 -4.21
CA PHE A 127 0.88 -5.76 -5.10
C PHE A 127 0.40 -6.13 -6.51
N GLY A 128 -0.72 -6.85 -6.63
CA GLY A 128 -1.32 -7.19 -7.91
C GLY A 128 -1.78 -5.96 -8.69
N LEU A 129 -2.33 -4.95 -8.00
CA LEU A 129 -2.72 -3.69 -8.63
C LEU A 129 -1.53 -2.87 -9.10
N MET A 130 -0.42 -2.84 -8.35
CA MET A 130 0.84 -2.24 -8.81
C MET A 130 1.31 -2.88 -10.11
N GLU A 131 1.26 -4.21 -10.20
CA GLU A 131 1.61 -4.95 -11.41
C GLU A 131 0.66 -4.65 -12.57
N ALA A 132 -0.66 -4.63 -12.32
CA ALA A 132 -1.66 -4.27 -13.32
C ALA A 132 -1.44 -2.86 -13.89
N VAL A 133 -1.09 -1.89 -13.05
CA VAL A 133 -0.74 -0.53 -13.49
C VAL A 133 0.55 -0.52 -14.30
N ASN A 134 1.59 -1.24 -13.84
CA ASN A 134 2.84 -1.37 -14.60
C ASN A 134 2.63 -2.00 -15.98
N ALA A 135 1.70 -2.94 -16.10
CA ALA A 135 1.33 -3.61 -17.35
C ALA A 135 0.38 -2.79 -18.24
N GLY A 136 -0.11 -1.63 -17.77
CA GLY A 136 -1.08 -0.80 -18.48
C GLY A 136 -2.51 -1.36 -18.50
N ALA A 137 -2.78 -2.41 -17.71
CA ALA A 137 -4.11 -3.00 -17.57
C ALA A 137 -5.06 -2.13 -16.72
N LEU A 138 -4.50 -1.26 -15.88
CA LEU A 138 -5.24 -0.31 -15.05
C LEU A 138 -4.58 1.07 -15.13
N ALA A 139 -5.39 2.11 -15.30
CA ALA A 139 -4.90 3.48 -15.31
C ALA A 139 -4.52 3.92 -13.88
N ALA A 140 -3.35 4.54 -13.72
CA ALA A 140 -2.80 4.87 -12.40
C ALA A 140 -3.69 5.82 -11.59
N ASP A 141 -4.39 6.74 -12.26
CA ASP A 141 -5.32 7.71 -11.68
C ASP A 141 -6.58 7.05 -11.08
N ARG A 142 -6.99 5.89 -11.60
CA ARG A 142 -8.13 5.11 -11.09
C ARG A 142 -7.73 4.06 -10.06
N ALA A 143 -6.47 3.67 -10.03
CA ALA A 143 -6.02 2.50 -9.30
C ALA A 143 -6.25 2.57 -7.79
N GLY A 144 -6.12 3.75 -7.17
CA GLY A 144 -6.40 3.91 -5.74
C GLY A 144 -7.88 3.67 -5.40
N ARG A 145 -8.80 4.21 -6.21
CA ARG A 145 -10.25 3.97 -6.04
C ARG A 145 -10.59 2.50 -6.29
N SER A 146 -10.04 1.92 -7.35
CA SER A 146 -10.21 0.49 -7.64
C SER A 146 -9.67 -0.39 -6.51
N ALA A 147 -8.55 -0.02 -5.87
CA ALA A 147 -8.03 -0.72 -4.70
C ALA A 147 -9.03 -0.67 -3.54
N ALA A 148 -9.49 0.52 -3.16
CA ALA A 148 -10.42 0.68 -2.04
C ALA A 148 -11.73 -0.10 -2.25
N VAL A 149 -12.34 0.00 -3.44
CA VAL A 149 -13.55 -0.76 -3.78
C VAL A 149 -13.29 -2.27 -3.71
N THR A 150 -12.15 -2.73 -4.26
CA THR A 150 -11.80 -4.16 -4.24
C THR A 150 -11.64 -4.68 -2.81
N MET A 151 -10.97 -3.94 -1.91
CA MET A 151 -10.78 -4.34 -0.51
C MET A 151 -12.11 -4.45 0.24
N LEU A 152 -13.02 -3.49 0.01
CA LEU A 152 -14.34 -3.50 0.64
C LEU A 152 -15.17 -4.70 0.17
N ILE A 153 -15.17 -4.97 -1.15
CA ILE A 153 -15.87 -6.13 -1.73
C ILE A 153 -15.27 -7.43 -1.19
N SER A 154 -13.94 -7.57 -1.14
CA SER A 154 -13.31 -8.78 -0.61
C SER A 154 -13.51 -8.97 0.90
N ALA A 155 -13.79 -7.90 1.64
CA ALA A 155 -14.22 -7.97 3.03
C ALA A 155 -15.70 -8.36 3.20
N GLY A 156 -16.47 -8.48 2.11
CA GLY A 156 -17.87 -8.90 2.13
C GLY A 156 -18.88 -7.77 2.04
N MET A 157 -18.44 -6.55 1.74
CA MET A 157 -19.34 -5.43 1.50
C MET A 157 -20.02 -5.57 0.13
N PRO A 158 -21.33 -5.30 0.00
CA PRO A 158 -21.99 -5.29 -1.32
C PRO A 158 -21.36 -4.26 -2.27
N ALA A 159 -21.14 -4.65 -3.53
CA ALA A 159 -20.40 -3.84 -4.51
C ALA A 159 -20.94 -2.41 -4.67
N GLY A 160 -22.26 -2.24 -4.81
CA GLY A 160 -22.86 -0.91 -4.94
C GLY A 160 -22.59 -0.01 -3.72
N ARG A 161 -22.64 -0.56 -2.51
CA ARG A 161 -22.35 0.20 -1.29
C ARG A 161 -20.86 0.54 -1.16
N ALA A 162 -19.97 -0.35 -1.63
CA ALA A 162 -18.54 -0.09 -1.67
C ALA A 162 -18.20 1.03 -2.67
N GLU A 163 -18.81 1.02 -3.85
CA GLU A 163 -18.65 2.06 -4.87
C GLU A 163 -19.17 3.41 -4.36
N GLU A 164 -20.40 3.46 -3.84
CA GLU A 164 -21.00 4.67 -3.24
C GLU A 164 -20.12 5.27 -2.13
N LEU A 165 -19.62 4.42 -1.22
CA LEU A 165 -18.74 4.85 -0.15
C LEU A 165 -17.47 5.49 -0.73
N VAL A 166 -16.76 4.81 -1.63
CA VAL A 166 -15.50 5.32 -2.19
C VAL A 166 -15.73 6.59 -3.01
N GLU A 167 -16.83 6.71 -3.75
CA GLU A 167 -17.20 7.92 -4.49
C GLU A 167 -17.47 9.11 -3.57
N SER A 168 -18.08 8.88 -2.40
CA SER A 168 -18.34 9.93 -1.41
C SER A 168 -17.08 10.48 -0.74
N LEU A 169 -15.96 9.74 -0.78
CA LEU A 169 -14.71 10.17 -0.17
C LEU A 169 -14.02 11.25 -0.99
N PRO A 170 -13.46 12.29 -0.31
CA PRO A 170 -12.71 13.33 -0.98
C PRO A 170 -11.54 12.73 -1.76
N GLY A 171 -11.27 13.28 -2.95
CA GLY A 171 -10.09 12.92 -3.73
C GLY A 171 -8.80 13.17 -2.95
N PRO A 172 -7.67 12.57 -3.33
CA PRO A 172 -6.40 12.77 -2.65
C PRO A 172 -6.10 14.27 -2.57
N THR A 173 -5.94 14.80 -1.36
CA THR A 173 -5.43 16.16 -1.16
C THR A 173 -4.00 16.19 -1.68
N GLY A 174 -3.80 16.93 -2.77
CA GLY A 174 -2.50 17.17 -3.38
C GLY A 174 -1.60 18.06 -2.54
#